data_AF-A0A9E5KH17-F1
#
_entry.id   AF-A0A9E5KH17-F1
#
_cell.length_a   1.000
_cell.length_b   1.000
_cell.length_c   1.000
_cell.angle_alpha   90.00
_cell.angle_beta   90.00
_cell.angle_gamma   90.00
#
_symmetry.space_group_name_H-M   'P 1'
#
loop_
_entity.id
_entity.type
_entity.pdbx_description
1 polymer ?
#
loop_
_entity_poly.entity_id
_entity_poly.type
_entity_poly.pdbx_seq_one_letter_code
_entity_poly.pdbx_strand_id
1 'polypeptide(L)'
;MFGLNTITKAQNGSVGQPFTSLGQAQNVASDGVYYFSLSGTTFSTYVRVGGWVQVAIDFRPNGGNLPQSNALNNTVRGILTPAALSTLGSATVTRVLTSNGQLDVQNTRPGIITRIVNNQTLLATPADNTDNNTNWTGTNTVAGQFINYGNTTAYGLNQNIFHAGNNGDGIHWIPYFTLHMINNNVGQIPNGAYFQLMVRAPMVAVVSGPVINTQPSTSAQSVCLNAAINALSVSATSPNGSAITYQWYSNASAS
;
A
#
# COMPACT_ATOMS: atom_id res chain seq x y z
N MET A 1 19.55 -36.93 -5.17
CA MET A 1 20.16 -35.57 -5.15
C MET A 1 19.12 -34.64 -4.54
N PHE A 2 19.26 -34.24 -3.28
CA PHE A 2 18.36 -33.26 -2.66
C PHE A 2 18.91 -31.86 -2.95
N GLY A 3 18.35 -31.20 -3.96
CA GLY A 3 18.57 -29.77 -4.18
C GLY A 3 17.58 -28.98 -3.33
N LEU A 4 18.06 -28.24 -2.34
CA LEU A 4 17.21 -27.36 -1.56
C LEU A 4 17.25 -25.94 -2.15
N ASN A 5 16.13 -25.49 -2.72
CA ASN A 5 15.93 -24.09 -3.07
C ASN A 5 15.75 -23.28 -1.78
N THR A 6 16.64 -22.33 -1.50
CA THR A 6 16.49 -21.35 -0.42
C THR A 6 15.41 -20.34 -0.81
N ILE A 7 14.13 -20.67 -0.56
CA ILE A 7 13.04 -19.72 -0.70
C ILE A 7 13.05 -18.82 0.54
N THR A 8 13.62 -17.62 0.44
CA THR A 8 13.34 -16.52 1.36
C THR A 8 11.86 -16.12 1.20
N LYS A 9 10.97 -16.69 2.02
CA LYS A 9 9.51 -16.45 2.00
C LYS A 9 9.10 -15.09 2.59
N ALA A 10 9.95 -14.07 2.49
CA ALA A 10 9.62 -12.75 2.99
C ALA A 10 8.72 -12.05 1.96
N GLN A 11 7.50 -11.70 2.37
CA GLN A 11 6.58 -10.88 1.57
C GLN A 11 7.12 -9.45 1.52
N ASN A 12 8.13 -9.22 0.68
CA ASN A 12 8.85 -7.96 0.56
C ASN A 12 8.22 -6.99 -0.46
N GLY A 13 7.07 -7.35 -1.02
CA GLY A 13 6.32 -6.55 -1.99
C GLY A 13 6.90 -6.61 -3.40
N SER A 14 7.81 -7.54 -3.71
CA SER A 14 8.23 -7.83 -5.08
C SER A 14 7.20 -8.69 -5.82
N VAL A 15 7.31 -8.80 -7.15
CA VAL A 15 6.42 -9.63 -7.99
C VAL A 15 6.28 -11.06 -7.46
N GLY A 16 7.40 -11.67 -7.08
CA GLY A 16 7.43 -13.06 -6.60
C GLY A 16 7.09 -13.22 -5.13
N GLN A 17 7.01 -12.14 -4.36
CA GLN A 17 6.71 -12.13 -2.93
C GLN A 17 5.84 -10.90 -2.58
N PRO A 18 4.60 -10.82 -3.10
CA PRO A 18 3.73 -9.69 -2.86
C PRO A 18 3.37 -9.57 -1.38
N PHE A 19 3.08 -8.35 -0.93
CA PHE A 19 2.52 -8.10 0.39
C PHE A 19 1.15 -8.79 0.52
N THR A 20 0.90 -9.50 1.63
CA THR A 20 -0.42 -10.06 1.94
C THR A 20 -1.15 -9.30 3.05
N SER A 21 -0.55 -8.22 3.54
CA SER A 21 -1.21 -7.22 4.37
C SER A 21 -0.82 -5.82 3.91
N LEU A 22 -1.79 -4.90 3.89
CA LEU A 22 -1.55 -3.50 3.54
C LEU A 22 -0.50 -2.84 4.45
N GLY A 23 -0.47 -3.25 5.73
CA GLY A 23 0.48 -2.74 6.73
C GLY A 23 1.94 -3.10 6.46
N GLN A 24 2.21 -4.10 5.62
CA GLN A 24 3.58 -4.47 5.24
C GLN A 24 4.25 -3.42 4.36
N ALA A 25 3.47 -2.57 3.69
CA ALA A 25 3.97 -1.43 2.93
C ALA A 25 4.80 -0.47 3.81
N GLN A 26 4.61 -0.45 5.13
CA GLN A 26 5.43 0.37 6.03
C GLN A 26 6.91 -0.04 6.10
N ASN A 27 7.26 -1.25 5.63
CA ASN A 27 8.63 -1.77 5.65
C ASN A 27 9.43 -1.40 4.38
N VAL A 28 8.84 -0.66 3.43
CA VAL A 28 9.56 -0.28 2.20
C VAL A 28 10.64 0.76 2.50
N ALA A 29 11.84 0.53 1.97
CA ALA A 29 13.00 1.41 2.17
C ALA A 29 13.12 2.51 1.09
N SER A 30 12.39 2.38 -0.01
CA SER A 30 12.42 3.31 -1.13
C SER A 30 11.01 3.49 -1.70
N ASP A 31 10.77 4.65 -2.29
CA ASP A 31 9.60 4.83 -3.11
C ASP A 31 9.66 3.92 -4.35
N GLY A 32 8.52 3.37 -4.79
CA GLY A 32 8.49 2.50 -5.96
C GLY A 32 7.17 1.79 -6.17
N VAL A 33 7.09 0.96 -7.19
CA VAL A 33 5.92 0.09 -7.42
C VAL A 33 6.10 -1.22 -6.66
N TYR A 34 5.13 -1.54 -5.81
CA TYR A 34 5.10 -2.77 -5.01
C TYR A 34 3.84 -3.58 -5.31
N TYR A 35 3.92 -4.89 -5.05
CA TYR A 35 2.90 -5.87 -5.37
C TYR A 35 2.16 -6.32 -4.12
N PHE A 36 0.86 -6.46 -4.24
CA PHE A 36 -0.07 -6.83 -3.18
C PHE A 36 -0.92 -8.02 -3.63
N SER A 37 -1.21 -8.91 -2.68
CA SER A 37 -2.13 -10.03 -2.80
C SER A 37 -2.98 -10.05 -1.53
N LEU A 38 -4.02 -9.21 -1.49
CA LEU A 38 -4.87 -9.00 -0.32
C LEU A 38 -6.20 -9.71 -0.54
N SER A 39 -6.61 -10.58 0.38
CA SER A 39 -7.91 -11.27 0.33
C SER A 39 -8.24 -11.93 -1.02
N GLY A 40 -7.23 -12.44 -1.74
CA GLY A 40 -7.38 -13.05 -3.06
C GLY A 40 -7.32 -12.09 -4.26
N THR A 41 -7.33 -10.77 -4.05
CA THR A 41 -7.13 -9.78 -5.11
C THR A 41 -5.65 -9.43 -5.24
N THR A 42 -5.12 -9.51 -6.45
CA THR A 42 -3.76 -9.08 -6.77
C THR A 42 -3.76 -7.74 -7.49
N PHE A 43 -2.84 -6.86 -7.07
CA PHE A 43 -2.60 -5.57 -7.72
C PHE A 43 -1.18 -5.07 -7.41
N SER A 44 -0.69 -4.13 -8.19
CA SER A 44 0.53 -3.38 -7.91
C SER A 44 0.24 -1.89 -7.92
N THR A 45 0.82 -1.16 -6.99
CA THR A 45 0.68 0.30 -6.94
C THR A 45 1.96 0.97 -6.45
N TYR A 46 2.08 2.27 -6.72
CA TYR A 46 3.16 3.07 -6.17
C TYR A 46 3.02 3.19 -4.65
N VAL A 47 4.10 2.96 -3.92
CA VAL A 47 4.20 3.11 -2.47
C VAL A 47 5.32 4.10 -2.18
N ARG A 48 5.06 5.06 -1.29
CA ARG A 48 6.11 5.92 -0.73
C ARG A 48 6.61 5.38 0.60
N VAL A 49 7.87 5.70 0.92
CA VAL A 49 8.47 5.44 2.23
C VAL A 49 7.53 5.89 3.36
N GLY A 50 7.46 5.08 4.42
CA GLY A 50 6.47 5.23 5.50
C GLY A 50 5.14 4.53 5.21
N GLY A 51 5.04 3.76 4.13
CA GLY A 51 3.91 2.87 3.81
C GLY A 51 2.68 3.57 3.26
N TRP A 52 2.87 4.66 2.53
CA TRP A 52 1.79 5.35 1.83
C TRP A 52 1.52 4.64 0.51
N VAL A 53 0.39 3.95 0.42
CA VAL A 53 -0.03 3.17 -0.74
C VAL A 53 -0.91 4.03 -1.63
N GLN A 54 -0.52 4.22 -2.89
CA GLN A 54 -1.27 5.04 -3.85
C GLN A 54 -2.58 4.38 -4.24
N VAL A 55 -3.67 5.14 -4.10
CA VAL A 55 -5.02 4.77 -4.53
C VAL A 55 -5.32 5.36 -5.91
N ALA A 56 -5.04 6.65 -6.09
CA ALA A 56 -5.28 7.37 -7.34
C ALA A 56 -4.20 8.43 -7.58
N ILE A 57 -3.95 8.74 -8.84
CA ILE A 57 -3.10 9.86 -9.29
C ILE A 57 -3.73 10.49 -10.53
N ASP A 58 -3.76 11.82 -10.63
CA ASP A 58 -4.41 12.52 -11.74
C ASP A 58 -3.63 13.77 -12.16
N PHE A 59 -3.16 13.75 -13.41
CA PHE A 59 -2.28 14.76 -13.99
C PHE A 59 -3.08 15.77 -14.80
N ARG A 60 -2.83 17.06 -14.55
CA ARG A 60 -3.35 18.13 -15.40
C ARG A 60 -2.51 18.28 -16.69
N PRO A 61 -3.10 18.54 -17.87
CA PRO A 61 -4.50 18.87 -18.17
C PRO A 61 -5.39 17.71 -18.61
N ASN A 62 -4.99 16.46 -18.35
CA ASN A 62 -5.74 15.31 -18.82
C ASN A 62 -7.10 15.21 -18.11
N GLY A 63 -8.15 14.89 -18.87
CA GLY A 63 -9.55 14.96 -18.41
C GLY A 63 -10.36 13.68 -18.63
N GLY A 64 -11.59 13.66 -18.11
CA GLY A 64 -12.47 12.50 -18.13
C GLY A 64 -12.20 11.51 -17.00
N ASN A 65 -13.06 10.48 -16.90
CA ASN A 65 -12.95 9.45 -15.86
C ASN A 65 -11.53 8.85 -15.80
N LEU A 66 -11.00 8.68 -14.60
CA LEU A 66 -9.71 8.04 -14.38
C LEU A 66 -9.74 6.59 -14.89
N PRO A 67 -8.72 6.16 -15.66
CA PRO A 67 -8.55 4.75 -15.99
C PRO A 67 -8.42 3.91 -14.71
N GLN A 68 -9.18 2.82 -14.64
CA GLN A 68 -9.12 1.87 -13.53
C GLN A 68 -8.13 0.75 -13.88
N SER A 69 -7.21 0.44 -12.97
CA SER A 69 -6.15 -0.55 -13.24
C SER A 69 -5.76 -1.33 -11.99
N ASN A 70 -5.38 -2.60 -12.16
CA ASN A 70 -4.72 -3.39 -11.10
C ASN A 70 -3.20 -3.15 -11.09
N ALA A 71 -2.66 -2.39 -12.04
CA ALA A 71 -1.26 -2.00 -12.09
C ALA A 71 -1.18 -0.48 -12.23
N LEU A 72 -0.97 0.21 -11.11
CA LEU A 72 -0.89 1.66 -11.05
C LEU A 72 0.55 2.09 -10.74
N ASN A 73 1.07 3.04 -11.49
CA ASN A 73 2.36 3.68 -11.21
C ASN A 73 2.13 5.16 -10.88
N ASN A 74 3.20 5.95 -10.77
CA ASN A 74 3.12 7.39 -10.51
C ASN A 74 3.44 8.26 -11.74
N THR A 75 3.39 7.72 -12.95
CA THR A 75 3.75 8.45 -14.19
C THR A 75 2.57 8.69 -15.12
N VAL A 76 1.46 7.96 -14.94
CA VAL A 76 0.23 8.10 -15.72
C VAL A 76 -0.96 8.21 -14.78
N ARG A 77 -1.98 8.99 -15.18
CA ARG A 77 -3.22 9.13 -14.40
C ARG A 77 -3.96 7.79 -14.31
N GLY A 78 -4.56 7.52 -13.15
CA GLY A 78 -5.37 6.34 -12.93
C GLY A 78 -5.77 6.16 -11.48
N ILE A 79 -6.58 5.12 -11.25
CA ILE A 79 -7.03 4.69 -9.94
C ILE A 79 -7.04 3.16 -9.88
N LEU A 80 -6.85 2.61 -8.68
CA LEU A 80 -7.05 1.18 -8.45
C LEU A 80 -8.47 0.73 -8.83
N THR A 81 -8.61 -0.52 -9.30
CA THR A 81 -9.93 -1.08 -9.61
C THR A 81 -10.80 -1.19 -8.36
N PRO A 82 -12.13 -1.21 -8.48
CA PRO A 82 -13.03 -1.43 -7.33
C PRO A 82 -12.70 -2.71 -6.54
N ALA A 83 -12.25 -3.77 -7.22
CA ALA A 83 -11.84 -5.01 -6.58
C ALA A 83 -10.56 -4.87 -5.73
N ALA A 84 -9.61 -4.02 -6.15
CA ALA A 84 -8.44 -3.70 -5.34
C ALA A 84 -8.80 -2.75 -4.18
N LEU A 85 -9.63 -1.74 -4.44
CA LEU A 85 -10.10 -0.78 -3.43
C LEU A 85 -10.79 -1.48 -2.24
N SER A 86 -11.62 -2.49 -2.52
CA SER A 86 -12.35 -3.23 -1.47
C SER A 86 -11.43 -3.97 -0.49
N THR A 87 -10.16 -4.19 -0.85
CA THR A 87 -9.17 -4.86 0.02
C THR A 87 -8.43 -3.91 0.98
N LEU A 88 -8.66 -2.61 0.89
CA LEU A 88 -7.92 -1.59 1.66
C LEU A 88 -8.49 -1.32 3.05
N GLY A 89 -9.42 -2.16 3.54
CA GLY A 89 -10.17 -1.93 4.79
C GLY A 89 -9.34 -1.87 6.08
N SER A 90 -8.07 -2.27 6.06
CA SER A 90 -7.15 -2.12 7.20
C SER A 90 -6.45 -0.77 7.26
N ALA A 91 -6.63 0.10 6.25
CA ALA A 91 -6.12 1.46 6.28
C ALA A 91 -6.78 2.28 7.41
N THR A 92 -5.98 3.13 8.05
CA THR A 92 -6.42 3.99 9.15
C THR A 92 -6.17 5.47 8.87
N VAL A 93 -5.43 5.80 7.82
CA VAL A 93 -5.14 7.18 7.42
C VAL A 93 -5.28 7.34 5.92
N THR A 94 -6.02 8.36 5.51
CA THR A 94 -6.10 8.85 4.13
C THR A 94 -5.20 10.08 3.97
N ARG A 95 -4.54 10.22 2.83
CA ARG A 95 -3.75 11.39 2.47
C ARG A 95 -4.12 11.88 1.07
N VAL A 96 -4.35 13.18 0.93
CA VAL A 96 -4.58 13.85 -0.35
C VAL A 96 -3.50 14.92 -0.50
N LEU A 97 -2.77 14.89 -1.61
CA LEU A 97 -1.71 15.86 -1.86
C LEU A 97 -1.66 16.30 -3.32
N THR A 98 -0.96 17.40 -3.57
CA THR A 98 -0.56 17.83 -4.90
C THR A 98 0.96 17.81 -5.07
N SER A 99 1.43 17.54 -6.29
CA SER A 99 2.86 17.44 -6.59
C SER A 99 3.64 18.74 -6.42
N ASN A 100 2.95 19.88 -6.47
CA ASN A 100 3.53 21.21 -6.27
C ASN A 100 3.57 21.63 -4.79
N GLY A 101 3.17 20.76 -3.85
CA GLY A 101 3.25 21.00 -2.41
C GLY A 101 2.20 21.97 -1.84
N GLN A 102 1.29 22.50 -2.65
CA GLN A 102 0.25 23.43 -2.19
C GLN A 102 -0.85 22.75 -1.36
N LEU A 103 -0.97 21.42 -1.45
CA LEU A 103 -1.87 20.61 -0.66
C LEU A 103 -1.11 19.36 -0.19
N ASP A 104 -1.21 19.07 1.10
CA ASP A 104 -0.78 17.79 1.67
C ASP A 104 -1.52 17.56 3.00
N VAL A 105 -2.70 16.96 2.90
CA VAL A 105 -3.63 16.80 4.02
C VAL A 105 -3.85 15.33 4.35
N GLN A 106 -4.02 15.03 5.63
CA GLN A 106 -4.30 13.69 6.14
C GLN A 106 -5.57 13.68 6.98
N ASN A 107 -6.31 12.56 6.94
CA ASN A 107 -7.54 12.35 7.69
C ASN A 107 -7.61 10.91 8.23
N THR A 108 -7.96 10.77 9.50
CA THR A 108 -8.01 9.51 10.27
C THR A 108 -9.43 8.98 10.49
N ARG A 109 -10.45 9.62 9.91
CA ARG A 109 -11.83 9.24 10.13
C ARG A 109 -12.17 7.95 9.38
N PRO A 110 -12.72 6.93 10.05
CA PRO A 110 -13.07 5.66 9.42
C PRO A 110 -14.04 5.78 8.25
N GLY A 111 -14.90 6.81 8.26
CA GLY A 111 -15.85 7.09 7.18
C GLY A 111 -15.16 7.33 5.83
N ILE A 112 -14.03 8.07 5.81
CA ILE A 112 -13.29 8.36 4.58
C ILE A 112 -12.68 7.08 3.99
N ILE A 113 -12.10 6.22 4.82
CA ILE A 113 -11.59 4.92 4.38
C ILE A 113 -12.74 4.04 3.87
N THR A 114 -13.89 4.04 4.54
CA THR A 114 -15.08 3.29 4.10
C THR A 114 -15.53 3.71 2.70
N ARG A 115 -15.48 5.02 2.39
CA ARG A 115 -15.77 5.53 1.04
C ARG A 115 -14.76 5.03 0.01
N ILE A 116 -13.46 5.02 0.33
CA ILE A 116 -12.42 4.46 -0.55
C ILE A 116 -12.68 3.00 -0.86
N VAL A 117 -12.90 2.19 0.19
CA VAL A 117 -13.15 0.75 0.08
C VAL A 117 -14.39 0.46 -0.77
N ASN A 118 -15.42 1.31 -0.66
CA ASN A 118 -16.66 1.18 -1.42
C ASN A 118 -16.65 1.85 -2.80
N ASN A 119 -15.49 2.37 -3.26
CA ASN A 119 -15.37 3.12 -4.51
C ASN A 119 -16.38 4.29 -4.60
N GLN A 120 -16.46 5.08 -3.54
CA GLN A 120 -17.36 6.23 -3.43
C GLN A 120 -16.57 7.52 -3.25
N THR A 121 -17.04 8.61 -3.85
CA THR A 121 -16.54 9.98 -3.61
C THR A 121 -16.33 10.19 -2.10
N LEU A 122 -15.15 10.72 -1.73
CA LEU A 122 -14.73 10.75 -0.31
C LEU A 122 -15.71 11.51 0.57
N LEU A 123 -16.31 12.57 0.02
CA LEU A 123 -17.22 13.47 0.72
C LEU A 123 -18.35 13.83 -0.25
N ALA A 124 -19.48 13.13 -0.13
CA ALA A 124 -20.45 12.99 -1.21
C ALA A 124 -21.91 13.25 -0.83
N THR A 125 -22.18 13.43 0.46
CA THR A 125 -23.52 13.72 1.00
C THR A 125 -23.41 14.69 2.18
N PRO A 126 -24.46 15.46 2.52
CA PRO A 126 -24.46 16.31 3.70
C PRO A 126 -24.19 15.56 5.02
N ALA A 127 -24.47 14.25 5.10
CA ALA A 127 -24.14 13.43 6.26
C ALA A 127 -22.62 13.24 6.45
N ASP A 128 -21.84 13.36 5.36
CA ASP A 128 -20.37 13.33 5.39
C ASP A 128 -19.77 14.66 5.91
N ASN A 129 -20.60 15.71 6.06
CA ASN A 129 -20.21 17.05 6.55
C ASN A 129 -19.83 17.09 8.04
N THR A 130 -19.65 15.93 8.67
CA THR A 130 -19.12 15.84 10.04
C THR A 130 -17.60 15.83 10.07
N ASP A 131 -16.92 15.75 8.92
CA ASP A 131 -15.46 15.77 8.75
C ASP A 131 -14.82 17.18 8.85
N ASN A 132 -15.63 18.23 8.96
CA ASN A 132 -15.16 19.60 9.15
C ASN A 132 -14.33 19.78 10.45
N ASN A 133 -13.55 20.86 10.50
CA ASN A 133 -12.64 21.23 11.60
C ASN A 133 -11.35 20.40 11.69
N THR A 134 -11.04 19.82 12.86
CA THR A 134 -9.69 19.32 13.23
C THR A 134 -9.33 17.94 12.66
N ASN A 135 -10.20 17.34 11.86
CA ASN A 135 -9.99 15.99 11.32
C ASN A 135 -8.96 15.95 10.17
N TRP A 136 -8.78 17.09 9.50
CA TRP A 136 -7.73 17.28 8.50
C TRP A 136 -6.49 17.91 9.14
N THR A 137 -5.35 17.29 8.93
CA THR A 137 -4.04 17.77 9.41
C THR A 137 -3.07 17.91 8.24
N GLY A 138 -2.04 18.73 8.39
CA GLY A 138 -1.01 18.94 7.36
C GLY A 138 -1.07 20.33 6.73
N THR A 139 -0.66 20.40 5.46
CA THR A 139 -0.54 21.65 4.70
C THR A 139 -1.86 21.96 3.99
N ASN A 140 -2.37 23.17 4.19
CA ASN A 140 -3.60 23.67 3.58
C ASN A 140 -4.85 22.86 3.98
N THR A 141 -5.04 22.68 5.29
CA THR A 141 -6.19 21.94 5.85
C THR A 141 -7.53 22.59 5.55
N VAL A 142 -7.57 23.90 5.31
CA VAL A 142 -8.79 24.63 4.89
C VAL A 142 -9.33 24.08 3.57
N ALA A 143 -8.45 23.67 2.64
CA ALA A 143 -8.88 23.04 1.39
C ALA A 143 -9.55 21.67 1.60
N GLY A 144 -9.29 21.02 2.73
CA GLY A 144 -9.98 19.80 3.16
C GLY A 144 -11.35 20.06 3.82
N GLN A 145 -11.75 21.32 4.03
CA GLN A 145 -13.02 21.68 4.69
C GLN A 145 -14.17 21.86 3.68
N PHE A 146 -15.40 21.71 4.18
CA PHE A 146 -16.63 21.69 3.39
C PHE A 146 -17.64 22.72 3.91
N ILE A 147 -18.35 23.40 3.01
CA ILE A 147 -19.43 24.33 3.36
C ILE A 147 -20.73 23.84 2.74
N ASN A 148 -21.41 22.96 3.48
CA ASN A 148 -22.84 22.62 3.46
C ASN A 148 -23.61 22.60 2.11
N TYR A 149 -23.00 22.24 0.97
CA TYR A 149 -23.68 21.95 -0.30
C TYR A 149 -22.84 21.01 -1.17
N GLY A 150 -22.27 19.96 -0.57
CA GLY A 150 -21.56 18.90 -1.30
C GLY A 150 -22.47 18.20 -2.31
N ASN A 151 -21.93 17.21 -3.01
CA ASN A 151 -22.74 16.33 -3.85
C ASN A 151 -23.95 15.76 -3.07
N THR A 152 -25.06 15.48 -3.74
CA THR A 152 -26.21 14.79 -3.12
C THR A 152 -26.16 13.28 -3.37
N THR A 153 -25.20 12.82 -4.19
CA THR A 153 -25.03 11.43 -4.62
C THR A 153 -23.56 11.00 -4.53
N ALA A 154 -23.29 9.78 -4.07
CA ALA A 154 -21.94 9.20 -4.14
C ALA A 154 -21.67 8.62 -5.54
N TYR A 155 -20.71 9.18 -6.27
CA TYR A 155 -20.23 8.64 -7.55
C TYR A 155 -19.03 7.72 -7.34
N GLY A 156 -18.67 6.97 -8.39
CA GLY A 156 -17.42 6.23 -8.44
C GLY A 156 -16.21 7.16 -8.28
N LEU A 157 -15.21 6.76 -7.49
CA LEU A 157 -14.01 7.57 -7.28
C LEU A 157 -13.31 7.93 -8.61
N ASN A 158 -13.36 7.04 -9.59
CA ASN A 158 -12.81 7.31 -10.92
C ASN A 158 -13.43 8.53 -11.62
N GLN A 159 -14.65 8.94 -11.25
CA GLN A 159 -15.37 10.08 -11.84
C GLN A 159 -15.28 11.31 -10.94
N ASN A 160 -15.33 11.11 -9.63
CA ASN A 160 -15.36 12.17 -8.63
C ASN A 160 -14.66 11.69 -7.35
N ILE A 161 -13.46 12.20 -7.10
CA ILE A 161 -12.63 11.82 -5.95
C ILE A 161 -13.05 12.63 -4.73
N PHE A 162 -13.06 13.95 -4.85
CA PHE A 162 -13.28 14.88 -3.75
C PHE A 162 -14.01 16.12 -4.27
N HIS A 163 -15.15 16.45 -3.66
CA HIS A 163 -16.01 17.55 -4.11
C HIS A 163 -16.54 18.36 -2.93
N ALA A 164 -15.87 19.48 -2.65
CA ALA A 164 -16.15 20.34 -1.50
C ALA A 164 -17.56 20.99 -1.44
N GLY A 165 -18.29 21.00 -2.56
CA GLY A 165 -19.56 21.71 -2.69
C GLY A 165 -19.37 23.22 -2.77
N ASN A 166 -20.13 23.88 -3.66
CA ASN A 166 -20.03 25.31 -4.00
C ASN A 166 -18.64 25.81 -4.50
N ASN A 167 -18.65 27.01 -5.07
CA ASN A 167 -17.44 27.71 -5.52
C ASN A 167 -16.71 28.39 -4.34
N GLY A 168 -16.11 27.58 -3.45
CA GLY A 168 -15.40 28.05 -2.25
C GLY A 168 -13.99 27.46 -2.08
N ASP A 169 -13.48 27.49 -0.84
CA ASP A 169 -12.09 27.17 -0.50
C ASP A 169 -11.71 25.69 -0.59
N GLY A 170 -12.64 24.79 -0.92
CA GLY A 170 -12.40 23.35 -0.85
C GLY A 170 -12.02 22.68 -2.18
N ILE A 171 -11.43 21.49 -2.03
CA ILE A 171 -10.93 20.68 -3.15
C ILE A 171 -12.07 20.30 -4.11
N HIS A 172 -11.83 20.54 -5.39
CA HIS A 172 -12.59 20.00 -6.52
C HIS A 172 -11.66 19.13 -7.35
N TRP A 173 -11.59 17.86 -6.98
CA TRP A 173 -10.92 16.83 -7.76
C TRP A 173 -12.00 15.94 -8.40
N ILE A 174 -12.44 16.39 -9.58
CA ILE A 174 -13.55 15.77 -10.32
C ILE A 174 -13.06 15.42 -11.72
N PRO A 175 -12.47 14.21 -11.91
CA PRO A 175 -11.98 13.76 -13.20
C PRO A 175 -13.01 13.87 -14.34
N TYR A 176 -14.28 13.55 -14.08
CA TYR A 176 -15.36 13.64 -15.08
C TYR A 176 -15.50 15.04 -15.69
N PHE A 177 -15.37 16.09 -14.87
CA PHE A 177 -15.41 17.49 -15.30
C PHE A 177 -14.03 18.08 -15.57
N THR A 178 -12.95 17.28 -15.51
CA THR A 178 -11.56 17.74 -15.68
C THR A 178 -11.21 18.85 -14.69
N LEU A 179 -11.64 18.70 -13.44
CA LEU A 179 -11.33 19.64 -12.37
C LEU A 179 -10.21 19.10 -11.48
N HIS A 180 -9.14 19.89 -11.37
CA HIS A 180 -7.98 19.69 -10.50
C HIS A 180 -7.75 20.97 -9.70
N MET A 181 -8.65 21.28 -8.79
CA MET A 181 -8.60 22.54 -8.03
C MET A 181 -8.45 22.23 -6.54
N ILE A 182 -7.48 22.87 -5.89
CA ILE A 182 -7.36 22.84 -4.42
C ILE A 182 -8.40 23.77 -3.79
N ASN A 183 -8.70 24.87 -4.48
CA ASN A 183 -9.67 25.88 -4.13
C ASN A 183 -10.36 26.34 -5.41
N ASN A 184 -11.69 26.38 -5.43
CA ASN A 184 -12.44 26.76 -6.62
C ASN A 184 -12.18 28.23 -7.05
N ASN A 185 -11.96 29.13 -6.08
CA ASN A 185 -11.70 30.55 -6.32
C ASN A 185 -10.33 30.82 -6.95
N VAL A 186 -9.36 29.93 -6.72
CA VAL A 186 -8.00 30.04 -7.27
C VAL A 186 -7.89 29.32 -8.61
N GLY A 187 -8.77 28.36 -8.86
CA GLY A 187 -8.83 27.60 -10.10
C GLY A 187 -7.90 26.38 -10.12
N GLN A 188 -7.54 25.97 -11.33
CA GLN A 188 -6.79 24.74 -11.60
C GLN A 188 -5.35 24.80 -11.07
N ILE A 189 -4.81 23.67 -10.62
CA ILE A 189 -3.36 23.52 -10.37
C ILE A 189 -2.54 23.76 -11.65
N PRO A 190 -1.22 23.99 -11.58
CA PRO A 190 -0.38 24.17 -12.76
C PRO A 190 -0.43 22.98 -13.73
N ASN A 191 -0.21 23.23 -15.04
CA ASN A 191 -0.06 22.15 -16.02
C ASN A 191 1.15 21.27 -15.65
N GLY A 192 1.01 19.95 -15.76
CA GLY A 192 2.03 18.99 -15.34
C GLY A 192 2.04 18.69 -13.83
N ALA A 193 1.31 19.47 -13.01
CA ALA A 193 1.06 19.09 -11.63
C ALA A 193 -0.02 17.99 -11.54
N TYR A 194 -0.03 17.25 -10.43
CA TYR A 194 -0.98 16.18 -10.20
C TYR A 194 -1.56 16.20 -8.79
N PHE A 195 -2.78 15.68 -8.65
CA PHE A 195 -3.32 15.22 -7.38
C PHE A 195 -2.95 13.76 -7.15
N GLN A 196 -2.80 13.37 -5.88
CA GLN A 196 -2.58 12.00 -5.48
C GLN A 196 -3.38 11.68 -4.22
N LEU A 197 -4.09 10.55 -4.26
CA LEU A 197 -4.79 9.96 -3.12
C LEU A 197 -4.00 8.75 -2.65
N MET A 198 -3.69 8.71 -1.36
CA MET A 198 -2.94 7.62 -0.74
C MET A 198 -3.62 7.17 0.55
N VAL A 199 -3.34 5.93 0.95
CA VAL A 199 -3.77 5.38 2.24
C VAL A 199 -2.60 4.74 2.97
N ARG A 200 -2.74 4.57 4.28
CA ARG A 200 -1.78 3.84 5.11
C ARG A 200 -2.49 3.01 6.16
N ALA A 201 -2.02 1.79 6.38
CA ALA A 201 -2.47 0.88 7.44
C ALA A 201 -1.42 0.79 8.56
N PRO A 202 -1.79 0.36 9.78
CA PRO A 202 -0.85 0.09 10.88
C PRO A 202 0.25 -0.90 10.47
N MET A 203 1.41 -0.82 11.14
CA MET A 203 2.60 -1.55 10.71
C MET A 203 2.39 -3.06 10.89
N VAL A 204 2.71 -3.82 9.86
CA VAL A 204 2.86 -5.27 9.94
C VAL A 204 4.27 -5.59 9.52
N ALA A 205 5.06 -6.15 10.43
CA ALA A 205 6.45 -6.47 10.14
C ALA A 205 6.56 -7.47 8.99
N VAL A 206 7.48 -7.22 8.06
CA VAL A 206 7.88 -8.23 7.08
C VAL A 206 8.95 -9.08 7.74
N VAL A 207 8.61 -10.32 8.07
CA VAL A 207 9.55 -11.27 8.69
C VAL A 207 10.16 -12.13 7.60
N SER A 208 11.49 -12.09 7.50
CA SER A 208 12.22 -13.05 6.68
C SER A 208 12.45 -14.33 7.50
N GLY A 209 12.11 -15.47 6.90
CA GLY A 209 12.40 -16.78 7.51
C GLY A 209 13.92 -17.01 7.66
N PRO A 210 14.33 -17.97 8.51
CA PRO A 210 15.74 -18.33 8.64
C PRO A 210 16.29 -18.89 7.32
N VAL A 211 17.57 -18.63 7.08
CA VAL A 211 18.32 -19.18 5.93
C VAL A 211 19.19 -20.32 6.44
N ILE A 212 19.08 -21.50 5.82
CA ILE A 212 20.04 -22.60 6.07
C ILE A 212 21.27 -22.34 5.20
N ASN A 213 22.42 -22.12 5.82
CA ASN A 213 23.68 -21.82 5.14
C ASN A 213 24.49 -23.09 4.86
N THR A 214 24.41 -24.09 5.74
CA THR A 214 25.13 -25.36 5.61
C THR A 214 24.19 -26.51 5.94
N GLN A 215 24.08 -27.48 5.03
CA GLN A 215 23.41 -28.76 5.26
C GLN A 215 24.44 -29.80 5.71
N PRO A 216 24.05 -30.77 6.56
CA PRO A 216 24.94 -31.85 6.93
C PRO A 216 25.30 -32.71 5.72
N SER A 217 26.51 -33.26 5.71
CA SER A 217 26.98 -34.12 4.63
C SER A 217 26.07 -35.33 4.45
N THR A 218 25.68 -35.60 3.20
CA THR A 218 24.90 -36.80 2.83
C THR A 218 25.78 -37.97 2.41
N SER A 219 27.11 -37.81 2.45
CA SER A 219 28.05 -38.87 2.10
C SER A 219 28.19 -39.86 3.25
N ALA A 220 28.03 -41.15 2.95
CA ALA A 220 28.31 -42.21 3.92
C ALA A 220 29.78 -42.17 4.35
N GLN A 221 30.04 -42.33 5.64
CA GLN A 221 31.39 -42.43 6.18
C GLN A 221 31.69 -43.90 6.47
N SER A 222 32.72 -44.46 5.82
CA SER A 222 33.27 -45.77 6.16
C SER A 222 34.50 -45.58 7.03
N VAL A 223 34.35 -45.82 8.33
CA VAL A 223 35.40 -45.68 9.33
C VAL A 223 35.77 -47.03 9.92
N CYS A 224 37.05 -47.25 10.18
CA CYS A 224 37.52 -48.45 10.88
C CYS A 224 37.02 -48.46 12.33
N LEU A 225 36.98 -49.65 12.95
CA LEU A 225 36.67 -49.77 14.37
C LEU A 225 37.62 -48.88 15.20
N ASN A 226 37.05 -48.04 16.06
CA ASN A 226 37.75 -47.04 16.90
C ASN A 226 38.36 -45.83 16.16
N ALA A 227 38.11 -45.65 14.86
CA ALA A 227 38.50 -44.42 14.18
C ALA A 227 37.54 -43.26 14.51
N ALA A 228 38.06 -42.02 14.49
CA ALA A 228 37.24 -40.84 14.67
C ALA A 228 36.30 -40.62 13.46
N ILE A 229 35.05 -40.25 13.74
CA ILE A 229 34.06 -39.87 12.72
C ILE A 229 34.13 -38.37 12.45
N ASN A 230 33.88 -37.96 11.20
CA ASN A 230 33.69 -36.55 10.90
C ASN A 230 32.32 -36.10 11.43
N ALA A 231 32.32 -35.04 12.23
CA ALA A 231 31.09 -34.46 12.74
C ALA A 231 30.22 -33.91 11.59
N LEU A 232 28.91 -34.12 11.68
CA LEU A 232 27.96 -33.42 10.83
C LEU A 232 27.82 -31.98 11.31
N SER A 233 27.91 -31.02 10.39
CA SER A 233 27.71 -29.61 10.69
C SER A 233 26.47 -29.08 9.98
N VAL A 234 25.74 -28.21 10.67
CA VAL A 234 24.59 -27.47 10.14
C VAL A 234 24.74 -26.05 10.64
N SER A 235 24.39 -25.09 9.80
CA SER A 235 24.37 -23.69 10.21
C SER A 235 23.20 -22.99 9.54
N ALA A 236 22.48 -22.19 10.31
CA ALA A 236 21.44 -21.31 9.82
C ALA A 236 21.62 -19.91 10.40
N THR A 237 21.12 -18.91 9.68
CA THR A 237 21.09 -17.50 10.11
C THR A 237 19.66 -17.01 10.16
N SER A 238 19.35 -16.20 11.17
CA SER A 238 18.12 -15.40 11.17
C SER A 238 18.44 -14.05 10.52
N PRO A 239 17.73 -13.65 9.45
CA PRO A 239 17.92 -12.33 8.85
C PRO A 239 17.62 -11.18 9.84
N ASN A 240 16.84 -11.46 10.88
CA ASN A 240 16.43 -10.48 11.89
C ASN A 240 17.24 -10.62 13.20
N GLY A 241 18.32 -11.39 13.20
CA GLY A 241 19.14 -11.64 14.39
C GLY A 241 18.46 -12.45 15.50
N SER A 242 17.26 -13.01 15.24
CA SER A 242 16.56 -13.86 16.20
C SER A 242 17.35 -15.14 16.49
N ALA A 243 17.28 -15.63 17.73
CA ALA A 243 17.89 -16.90 18.10
C ALA A 243 17.36 -18.04 17.22
N ILE A 244 18.28 -18.85 16.70
CA ILE A 244 17.94 -20.08 15.97
C ILE A 244 18.07 -21.26 16.93
N THR A 245 17.04 -22.09 17.01
CA THR A 245 17.10 -23.39 17.71
C THR A 245 17.20 -24.51 16.69
N TYR A 246 18.00 -25.52 17.00
CA TYR A 246 18.17 -26.72 16.18
C TYR A 246 17.51 -27.89 16.90
N GLN A 247 16.76 -28.73 16.16
CA GLN A 247 16.23 -29.98 16.68
C GLN A 247 16.70 -31.13 15.80
N TRP A 248 17.31 -32.13 16.44
CA TRP A 248 17.81 -33.33 15.80
C TRP A 248 16.88 -34.49 16.11
N TYR A 249 16.60 -35.32 15.11
CA TYR A 249 15.86 -36.55 15.27
C TYR A 249 16.74 -37.72 14.83
N SER A 250 16.77 -38.79 15.62
CA SER A 250 17.31 -40.07 15.21
C SER A 250 16.14 -41.02 14.91
N ASN A 251 16.26 -41.79 13.83
CA ASN A 251 15.33 -42.87 13.54
C ASN A 251 16.13 -44.17 13.46
N ALA A 252 15.84 -45.12 14.36
CA ALA A 252 16.43 -46.46 14.35
C ALA A 252 15.77 -47.39 13.31
N SER A 253 14.70 -46.92 12.67
CA SER A 253 13.92 -47.61 11.65
C SER A 253 13.91 -46.75 10.38
N ALA A 254 15.07 -46.68 9.73
CA ALA A 254 15.16 -46.20 8.36
C ALA A 254 15.09 -47.41 7.41
N SER A 255 13.92 -47.63 6.82
CA SER A 255 13.76 -48.38 5.57
C SER A 255 13.22 -47.42 4.52
#